data_AF-A0AAV0T6M3-F1
#
_entry.id   AF-A0AAV0T6M3-F1
#
_cell.length_a   1.000
_cell.length_b   1.000
_cell.length_c   1.000
_cell.angle_alpha   90.00
_cell.angle_beta   90.00
_cell.angle_gamma   90.00
#
_symmetry.space_group_name_H-M   'P 1'
#
loop_
_entity.id
_entity.type
_entity.pdbx_description
1 polymer ?
#
loop_
_entity_poly.entity_id
_entity_poly.type
_entity_poly.pdbx_seq_one_letter_code
_entity_poly.pdbx_strand_id
1 'polypeptide(L)'
;MEATRPMEKSYLIMGYNVEFPSNKEPFPAQFALMNKVLTALKTKQHALLESPTGSGKTLALLCSILTFQKQFLLDQVMAIKKNENDPKFQEQETKKEAQKAQLRALEAQKNLMEAREQIEQARKQRQEIENNEMNANRIQESTTETVQKEEQDKR
;
A
#
# COMPACT_ATOMS: atom_id res chain seq x y z
N MET A 1 -28.20 -3.85 -17.81
CA MET A 1 -27.92 -4.47 -19.13
C MET A 1 -26.48 -4.13 -19.47
N GLU A 2 -25.60 -5.12 -19.36
CA GLU A 2 -24.19 -4.99 -19.71
C GLU A 2 -24.12 -4.80 -21.23
N ALA A 3 -23.64 -3.64 -21.69
CA ALA A 3 -23.47 -3.39 -23.11
C ALA A 3 -22.37 -4.33 -23.62
N THR A 4 -22.77 -5.44 -24.23
CA THR A 4 -21.86 -6.35 -24.92
C THR A 4 -21.20 -5.54 -26.03
N ARG A 5 -19.92 -5.20 -25.85
CA ARG A 5 -19.13 -4.52 -26.87
C ARG A 5 -19.19 -5.38 -28.14
N PRO A 6 -19.66 -4.84 -29.27
CA PRO A 6 -19.62 -5.58 -30.53
C PRO A 6 -18.16 -5.98 -30.77
N MET A 7 -17.91 -7.25 -31.10
CA MET A 7 -16.55 -7.75 -31.32
C MET A 7 -15.90 -6.90 -32.40
N GLU A 8 -14.86 -6.12 -32.11
CA GLU A 8 -14.18 -5.30 -33.11
C GLU A 8 -13.12 -6.15 -33.84
N LYS A 9 -12.99 -5.96 -35.16
CA LYS A 9 -11.90 -6.59 -35.92
C LYS A 9 -10.63 -5.75 -35.72
N SER A 10 -9.53 -6.41 -35.36
CA SER A 10 -8.24 -5.73 -35.16
C SER A 10 -7.33 -5.87 -36.37
N TYR A 11 -6.68 -4.77 -36.77
CA TYR A 11 -5.74 -4.71 -37.88
C TYR A 11 -4.40 -4.15 -37.42
N LEU A 12 -3.30 -4.87 -37.66
CA LEU A 12 -1.96 -4.42 -37.31
C LEU A 12 -1.45 -3.40 -38.34
N ILE A 13 -1.34 -2.13 -37.94
CA ILE A 13 -0.89 -1.02 -38.80
C ILE A 13 0.16 -0.20 -38.07
N MET A 14 1.36 -0.04 -38.64
CA MET A 14 2.45 0.74 -38.04
C MET A 14 2.86 0.32 -36.61
N GLY A 15 2.58 -0.94 -36.24
CA GLY A 15 2.81 -1.49 -34.90
C GLY A 15 1.66 -1.27 -33.90
N TYR A 16 0.53 -0.72 -34.36
CA TYR A 16 -0.67 -0.52 -33.55
C TYR A 16 -1.77 -1.51 -33.98
N ASN A 17 -2.46 -2.09 -32.99
CA ASN A 17 -3.61 -2.96 -33.20
C ASN A 17 -4.88 -2.11 -33.34
N VAL A 18 -5.17 -1.65 -34.56
CA VAL A 18 -6.28 -0.74 -34.84
C VAL A 18 -7.60 -1.49 -34.78
N GLU A 19 -8.48 -1.06 -33.87
CA GLU A 19 -9.84 -1.60 -33.71
C GLU A 19 -10.77 -0.98 -34.76
N PHE A 20 -11.45 -1.82 -35.54
CA PHE A 20 -12.39 -1.43 -36.58
C PHE A 20 -13.73 -2.17 -36.40
N PRO A 21 -14.88 -1.56 -36.78
CA PRO A 21 -16.18 -2.21 -36.62
C PRO A 21 -16.25 -3.57 -37.32
N SER A 22 -16.72 -4.61 -36.63
CA SER A 22 -16.76 -5.99 -37.18
C SER A 22 -17.61 -6.18 -38.41
N ASN A 23 -18.69 -5.40 -38.52
CA ASN A 23 -19.62 -5.45 -39.62
C ASN A 23 -19.10 -4.76 -40.88
N LYS A 24 -17.86 -4.25 -40.87
CA LYS A 24 -17.23 -3.55 -42.00
C LYS A 24 -15.79 -4.02 -42.18
N GLU A 25 -15.31 -3.90 -43.40
CA GLU A 25 -13.90 -4.09 -43.73
C GLU A 25 -13.32 -2.78 -44.23
N PRO A 26 -12.11 -2.39 -43.80
CA PRO A 26 -11.54 -1.13 -44.23
C PRO A 26 -11.21 -1.17 -45.73
N PHE A 27 -11.61 -0.14 -46.47
CA PHE A 27 -11.20 0.01 -47.86
C PHE A 27 -9.69 0.27 -47.97
N PRO A 28 -9.05 -0.03 -49.12
CA PRO A 28 -7.63 0.25 -49.31
C PRO A 28 -7.24 1.71 -49.04
N ALA A 29 -8.07 2.67 -49.43
CA ALA A 29 -7.87 4.08 -49.14
C ALA A 29 -7.93 4.41 -47.63
N GLN A 30 -8.77 3.69 -46.87
CA GLN A 30 -8.83 3.82 -45.42
C GLN A 30 -7.57 3.26 -44.78
N PHE A 31 -7.08 2.10 -45.20
CA PHE A 31 -5.79 1.55 -44.74
C PHE A 31 -4.64 2.52 -44.97
N ALA A 32 -4.55 3.11 -46.16
CA ALA A 32 -3.54 4.12 -46.48
C ALA A 32 -3.65 5.34 -45.55
N LEU A 33 -4.87 5.85 -45.32
CA LEU A 33 -5.10 6.96 -44.40
C LEU A 33 -4.68 6.61 -42.97
N MET A 34 -5.09 5.45 -42.45
CA MET A 34 -4.73 4.99 -41.10
C MET A 34 -3.21 4.89 -40.92
N ASN A 35 -2.52 4.32 -41.92
CA ASN A 35 -1.06 4.21 -41.91
C ASN A 35 -0.39 5.59 -41.82
N LYS A 36 -0.82 6.56 -42.65
CA LYS A 36 -0.26 7.91 -42.65
C LYS A 36 -0.55 8.67 -41.35
N VAL A 37 -1.77 8.55 -40.82
CA VAL A 37 -2.15 9.14 -39.53
C VAL A 37 -1.28 8.59 -38.40
N LEU A 38 -1.17 7.26 -38.28
CA LEU A 38 -0.37 6.63 -37.23
C LEU A 38 1.12 6.96 -37.36
N THR A 39 1.63 7.07 -38.59
CA THR A 39 3.01 7.51 -38.85
C THR A 39 3.23 8.92 -38.30
N ALA A 40 2.37 9.88 -38.66
CA ALA A 40 2.49 11.28 -38.22
C ALA A 40 2.37 11.42 -36.69
N LEU A 41 1.45 10.68 -36.07
CA LEU A 41 1.30 10.65 -34.61
C LEU A 41 2.54 10.08 -33.92
N LYS A 42 3.08 8.95 -34.43
CA LYS A 42 4.29 8.31 -33.88
C LYS A 42 5.52 9.19 -34.04
N THR A 43 5.66 9.90 -35.15
CA THR A 43 6.79 10.81 -35.41
C THR A 43 6.58 12.22 -34.84
N LYS A 44 5.42 12.50 -34.22
CA LYS A 44 5.04 13.81 -33.69
C LYS A 44 5.12 14.93 -34.74
N GLN A 45 4.69 14.63 -35.95
CA GLN A 45 4.69 15.57 -37.09
C GLN A 45 3.26 15.95 -37.50
N HIS A 46 3.13 17.13 -38.10
CA HIS A 46 1.90 17.53 -38.77
C HIS A 46 1.80 16.82 -40.13
N ALA A 47 0.59 16.43 -40.53
CA ALA A 47 0.34 15.82 -41.83
C ALA A 47 -0.92 16.41 -42.45
N LEU A 48 -0.82 16.78 -43.73
CA LEU A 48 -1.96 17.13 -44.57
C LEU A 48 -2.31 15.92 -45.42
N LEU A 49 -3.43 15.27 -45.11
CA LEU A 49 -3.82 14.00 -45.74
C LEU A 49 -5.07 14.19 -46.59
N GLU A 50 -4.92 14.03 -47.90
CA GLU A 50 -6.04 13.99 -48.83
C GLU A 50 -6.46 12.55 -49.11
N SER A 51 -7.76 12.37 -49.31
CA SER A 51 -8.35 11.08 -49.69
C SER A 51 -9.49 11.36 -50.67
N PRO A 52 -9.88 10.41 -51.53
CA PRO A 52 -11.06 10.53 -52.40
C PRO A 52 -12.37 10.63 -51.59
N THR A 53 -13.33 11.45 -52.02
CA THR A 53 -14.62 11.63 -51.31
C THR A 53 -15.43 10.33 -51.23
N GLY A 54 -16.27 10.19 -50.19
CA GLY A 54 -17.11 9.00 -50.00
C GLY A 54 -16.45 7.75 -49.39
N SER A 55 -15.14 7.75 -49.14
CA SER A 55 -14.41 6.57 -48.65
C SER A 55 -14.42 6.37 -47.12
N GLY A 56 -15.33 7.02 -46.38
CA GLY A 56 -15.41 6.89 -44.91
C GLY A 56 -14.15 7.32 -44.16
N LYS A 57 -13.56 8.47 -44.49
CA LYS A 57 -12.34 9.02 -43.86
C LYS A 57 -12.45 9.16 -42.35
N THR A 58 -13.58 9.69 -41.89
CA THR A 58 -13.81 9.95 -40.47
C THR A 58 -13.73 8.67 -39.64
N LEU A 59 -14.27 7.57 -40.17
CA LEU A 59 -14.20 6.28 -39.49
C LEU A 59 -12.76 5.79 -39.34
N ALA A 60 -12.01 5.76 -40.45
CA ALA A 60 -10.61 5.35 -40.45
C ALA A 60 -9.73 6.24 -39.54
N LEU A 61 -9.97 7.56 -39.58
CA LEU A 61 -9.29 8.53 -38.73
C LEU A 61 -9.57 8.27 -37.25
N LEU A 62 -10.84 8.11 -36.86
CA LEU A 62 -11.23 7.86 -35.48
C LEU A 62 -10.64 6.55 -34.95
N CYS A 63 -10.73 5.46 -35.72
CA CYS A 63 -10.14 4.18 -35.34
C CYS A 63 -8.62 4.32 -35.08
N SER A 64 -7.91 5.03 -35.95
CA SER A 64 -6.46 5.25 -35.80
C SER A 64 -6.12 6.08 -34.55
N ILE A 65 -6.84 7.20 -34.34
CA ILE A 65 -6.58 8.12 -33.24
C ILE A 65 -6.89 7.46 -31.89
N LEU A 66 -8.04 6.78 -31.78
CA LEU A 66 -8.44 6.13 -30.53
C LEU A 66 -7.47 5.02 -30.14
N THR A 67 -7.05 4.18 -31.10
CA THR A 67 -6.03 3.16 -30.86
C THR A 67 -4.71 3.79 -30.41
N PHE A 68 -4.25 4.85 -31.09
CA PHE A 68 -3.01 5.54 -30.71
C PHE A 68 -3.10 6.13 -29.30
N GLN A 69 -4.22 6.79 -28.95
CA GLN A 69 -4.45 7.37 -27.64
C GLN A 69 -4.43 6.33 -26.52
N LYS A 70 -5.13 5.20 -26.73
CA LYS A 70 -5.15 4.07 -25.79
C LYS A 70 -3.74 3.51 -25.57
N GLN A 71 -3.00 3.28 -26.65
CA GLN A 71 -1.64 2.76 -26.55
C GLN A 71 -0.70 3.76 -25.84
N PHE A 72 -0.80 5.05 -26.17
CA PHE A 72 0.01 6.08 -25.54
C PHE A 72 -0.21 6.18 -24.02
N LEU A 73 -1.46 6.03 -23.55
CA LEU A 73 -1.77 5.96 -22.12
C LEU A 73 -1.20 4.69 -21.47
N LEU A 74 -1.34 3.54 -22.12
CA LEU A 74 -0.79 2.28 -21.62
C LEU A 74 0.73 2.35 -21.49
N ASP A 75 1.42 2.93 -22.47
CA ASP A 75 2.87 3.10 -22.44
C ASP A 75 3.31 4.00 -21.27
N GLN A 76 2.56 5.08 -20.97
CA GLN A 76 2.82 5.92 -19.80
C GLN A 76 2.60 5.16 -18.48
N VAL A 77 1.49 4.44 -18.35
CA VAL A 77 1.20 3.64 -17.15
C VAL A 77 2.26 2.55 -16.94
N MET A 78 2.69 1.89 -18.01
CA MET A 78 3.76 0.90 -17.94
C MET A 78 5.10 1.52 -17.56
N ALA A 79 5.42 2.73 -18.03
CA ALA A 79 6.62 3.44 -17.62
C ALA A 79 6.61 3.77 -16.11
N ILE A 80 5.46 4.19 -15.56
CA ILE A 80 5.29 4.45 -14.13
C ILE A 80 5.47 3.16 -13.31
N LYS A 81 4.80 2.08 -13.70
CA LYS A 81 4.93 0.78 -13.01
C LYS A 81 6.35 0.20 -13.08
N LYS A 82 7.10 0.46 -14.15
CA LYS A 82 8.50 0.04 -14.24
C LYS A 82 9.38 0.76 -13.21
N ASN A 83 9.10 2.04 -12.93
CA ASN A 83 9.82 2.77 -11.88
C ASN A 83 9.48 2.25 -10.48
N GLU A 84 8.24 1.83 -10.23
CA GLU A 84 7.85 1.18 -8.97
C GLU A 84 8.49 -0.21 -8.80
N ASN A 85 8.71 -0.92 -9.91
CA ASN A 85 9.39 -2.22 -9.93
C ASN A 85 10.91 -2.12 -10.12
N ASP A 86 11.50 -0.92 -10.03
CA ASP A 86 12.96 -0.80 -10.02
C ASP A 86 13.48 -1.53 -8.76
N PRO A 87 14.33 -2.56 -8.91
CA PRO A 87 14.83 -3.34 -7.77
C PRO A 87 15.49 -2.46 -6.71
N LYS A 88 16.05 -1.29 -7.08
CA LYS A 88 16.61 -0.34 -6.11
C LYS A 88 15.54 0.30 -5.21
N PHE A 89 14.34 0.56 -5.75
CA PHE A 89 13.24 1.15 -4.99
C PHE A 89 12.62 0.11 -4.03
N GLN A 90 12.43 -1.13 -4.50
CA GLN A 90 11.94 -2.24 -3.66
C GLN A 90 12.92 -2.61 -2.54
N GLU A 91 14.22 -2.62 -2.83
CA GLU A 91 15.26 -2.85 -1.81
C GLU A 91 15.26 -1.74 -0.75
N GLN A 92 14.98 -0.49 -1.14
CA GLN A 92 14.88 0.63 -0.20
C GLN A 92 13.64 0.53 0.70
N GLU A 93 12.48 0.18 0.15
CA GLU A 93 11.24 -0.02 0.90
C GLU A 93 11.37 -1.17 1.90
N THR A 94 11.89 -2.32 1.46
CA THR A 94 12.10 -3.49 2.33
C THR A 94 13.12 -3.19 3.44
N LYS A 95 14.20 -2.44 3.15
CA LYS A 95 15.15 -1.97 4.17
C LYS A 95 14.49 -1.02 5.18
N LYS A 96 13.66 -0.08 4.74
CA LYS A 96 12.91 0.83 5.63
C LYS A 96 11.92 0.07 6.51
N GLU A 97 11.21 -0.90 5.95
CA GLU A 97 10.25 -1.72 6.68
C GLU A 97 10.95 -2.60 7.72
N ALA A 98 12.07 -3.23 7.35
CA ALA A 98 12.90 -4.00 8.27
C ALA A 98 13.44 -3.14 9.42
N GLN A 99 13.93 -1.92 9.13
CA GLN A 99 14.36 -0.97 10.18
C GLN A 99 13.21 -0.58 11.11
N LYS A 100 12.02 -0.31 10.56
CA LYS A 100 10.84 0.04 11.36
C LYS A 100 10.37 -1.11 12.24
N ALA A 101 10.43 -2.35 11.74
CA ALA A 101 10.12 -3.54 12.53
C ALA A 101 11.14 -3.75 13.65
N GLN A 102 12.44 -3.56 13.38
CA GLN A 102 13.49 -3.61 14.40
C GLN A 102 13.28 -2.58 15.50
N LEU A 103 12.95 -1.33 15.15
CA LEU A 103 12.70 -0.27 16.13
C LEU A 103 11.53 -0.63 17.06
N ARG A 104 10.42 -1.13 16.51
CA ARG A 104 9.27 -1.58 17.30
C ARG A 104 9.61 -2.75 18.23
N ALA A 105 10.44 -3.69 17.79
CA ALA A 105 10.87 -4.79 18.62
C ALA A 105 11.72 -4.30 19.81
N LEU A 106 12.59 -3.30 19.58
CA LEU A 106 13.38 -2.68 20.63
C LEU A 106 12.51 -1.91 21.63
N GLU A 107 11.54 -1.14 21.14
CA GLU A 107 10.56 -0.44 21.97
C GLU A 107 9.75 -1.41 22.82
N ALA A 108 9.30 -2.53 22.24
CA ALA A 108 8.59 -3.57 22.98
C ALA A 108 9.46 -4.19 24.09
N GLN A 109 10.75 -4.46 23.82
CA GLN A 109 11.68 -4.95 24.83
C GLN A 109 11.88 -3.96 25.97
N LYS A 110 12.02 -2.67 25.65
CA LYS A 110 12.14 -1.59 26.65
C LYS A 110 10.92 -1.52 27.56
N ASN A 111 9.73 -1.50 26.97
CA ASN A 111 8.47 -1.46 27.72
C ASN A 111 8.32 -2.68 28.63
N LEU A 112 8.78 -3.85 28.19
CA LEU A 112 8.72 -5.09 28.96
C LEU A 112 9.73 -5.07 30.12
N MET A 113 10.90 -4.45 29.93
CA MET A 113 11.86 -4.22 31.00
C MET A 113 11.31 -3.26 32.06
N GLU A 114 10.69 -2.15 31.64
CA GLU A 114 10.06 -1.20 32.55
C GLU A 114 8.91 -1.86 33.36
N ALA A 115 8.06 -2.67 32.70
CA ALA A 115 7.01 -3.41 33.38
C ALA A 115 7.56 -4.42 34.39
N ARG A 116 8.67 -5.10 34.07
CA ARG A 116 9.34 -6.03 35.00
C ARG A 116 9.89 -5.31 36.23
N GLU A 117 10.50 -4.15 36.04
CA GLU A 117 11.06 -3.36 37.13
C GLU A 117 9.97 -2.85 38.07
N GLN A 118 8.84 -2.39 37.52
CA GLN A 118 7.66 -2.01 38.32
C GLN A 118 7.11 -3.18 39.14
N ILE A 119 7.05 -4.38 38.56
CA ILE A 119 6.62 -5.59 39.27
C ILE A 119 7.57 -5.89 40.45
N GLU A 120 8.88 -5.72 40.25
CA GLU A 120 9.85 -5.98 41.32
C GLU A 120 9.77 -4.94 42.44
N GLN A 121 9.64 -3.66 42.09
CA GLN A 121 9.44 -2.59 43.08
C GLN A 121 8.16 -2.79 43.89
N ALA A 122 7.05 -3.15 43.22
CA ALA A 122 5.79 -3.44 43.88
C ALA A 122 5.89 -4.65 44.83
N ARG A 123 6.71 -5.66 44.51
CA ARG A 123 6.98 -6.80 45.41
C ARG A 123 7.75 -6.37 46.66
N LYS A 124 8.79 -5.54 46.52
CA LYS A 124 9.58 -5.02 47.65
C LYS A 124 8.72 -4.20 48.61
N GLN A 125 7.90 -3.28 48.07
CA GLN A 125 6.97 -2.49 48.87
C GLN A 125 5.96 -3.37 49.62
N ARG A 126 5.42 -4.41 48.98
CA ARG A 126 4.51 -5.36 49.65
C ARG A 126 5.17 -6.08 50.82
N GLN A 127 6.41 -6.54 50.67
CA GLN A 127 7.15 -7.18 51.76
C GLN A 127 7.46 -6.21 52.90
N GLU A 128 7.77 -4.95 52.60
CA GLU A 128 7.96 -3.91 53.62
C GLU A 128 6.66 -3.62 54.39
N ILE A 129 5.51 -3.55 53.70
CA ILE A 129 4.19 -3.39 54.35
C ILE A 129 3.91 -4.59 55.26
N GLU A 130 4.10 -5.81 54.76
CA GLU A 130 3.84 -7.05 55.52
C GLU A 130 4.76 -7.16 56.76
N ASN A 131 6.04 -6.79 56.64
CA ASN A 131 6.96 -6.72 57.78
C ASN A 131 6.58 -5.63 58.79
N ASN A 132 6.15 -4.46 58.32
CA ASN A 132 5.69 -3.38 59.21
C ASN A 132 4.40 -3.76 59.94
N GLU A 133 3.46 -4.45 59.28
CA GLU A 133 2.24 -4.98 59.90
C GLU A 133 2.56 -6.05 60.96
N MET A 134 3.45 -7.00 60.66
CA MET A 134 3.92 -7.99 61.64
C MET A 134 4.56 -7.34 62.87
N ASN A 135 5.37 -6.29 62.65
CA ASN A 135 6.04 -5.59 63.74
C ASN A 135 5.03 -4.78 64.59
N ALA A 136 4.03 -4.15 63.96
CA ALA A 136 2.94 -3.45 64.66
C ALA A 136 2.10 -4.41 65.52
N ASN A 137 1.73 -5.57 65.00
CA ASN A 137 1.00 -6.59 65.75
C ASN A 137 1.82 -7.13 66.94
N ARG A 138 3.12 -7.34 66.76
CA ARG A 138 4.03 -7.78 67.84
C ARG A 138 4.16 -6.74 68.96
N ILE A 139 4.14 -5.44 68.64
CA ILE A 139 4.14 -4.36 69.63
C ILE A 139 2.81 -4.34 70.40
N GLN A 140 1.67 -4.55 69.72
CA GLN A 140 0.35 -4.64 70.37
C GLN A 140 0.23 -5.87 71.29
N GLU A 141 0.71 -7.04 70.87
CA GLU A 141 0.71 -8.25 71.73
C GLU A 141 1.60 -8.06 72.97
N SER A 142 2.78 -7.46 72.83
CA SER A 142 3.69 -7.19 73.96
C SER A 142 3.15 -6.17 74.98
N THR A 143 2.35 -5.19 74.53
CA THR A 143 1.68 -4.21 75.40
C THR A 143 0.45 -4.82 76.09
N THR A 144 -0.22 -5.78 75.45
CA THR A 144 -1.36 -6.50 76.04
C THR A 144 -0.89 -7.51 77.10
N GLU A 145 0.26 -8.17 76.89
CA GLU A 145 0.88 -9.07 77.88
C GLU A 145 1.45 -8.34 79.10
N THR A 146 1.93 -7.09 78.97
CA THR A 146 2.40 -6.29 80.12
C THR A 146 1.23 -5.84 80.99
N VAL A 147 0.10 -5.47 80.39
CA VAL A 147 -1.13 -5.10 81.12
C VAL A 147 -1.70 -6.30 81.90
N GLN A 148 -1.64 -7.52 81.35
CA GLN A 148 -2.11 -8.73 82.05
C GLN A 148 -1.18 -9.20 83.19
N LYS A 149 0.14 -8.96 83.09
CA LYS A 149 1.08 -9.27 84.19
C LYS A 149 0.96 -8.28 85.37
N GLU A 150 0.70 -7.00 85.11
CA GLU A 150 0.43 -6.02 86.19
C GLU A 150 -0.89 -6.27 86.93
N GLU A 151 -1.84 -7.00 86.33
CA GLU A 151 -3.13 -7.34 86.93
C GLU A 151 -3.09 -8.62 87.77
N GLN A 152 -2.12 -9.52 87.54
CA GLN A 152 -1.90 -10.72 88.35
C GLN A 152 -1.02 -10.48 89.60
N ASP A 153 -0.15 -9.47 89.59
CA ASP A 153 0.73 -9.13 90.74
C ASP A 153 0.03 -8.29 91.84
N LYS A 154 -1.25 -7.96 91.66
CA LYS A 154 -2.07 -7.19 92.62
C LYS A 154 -3.06 -8.04 93.43
N ARG A 155 -2.92 -9.38 93.45
CA ARG A 155 -3.74 -10.29 94.25
C ARG A 155 -2.98 -10.93 95.40
#